data_AF-A0A2V9YTT3-F1
#
_entry.id   AF-A0A2V9YTT3-F1
#
_cell.length_a   1.000
_cell.length_b   1.000
_cell.length_c   1.000
_cell.angle_alpha   90.00
_cell.angle_beta   90.00
_cell.angle_gamma   90.00
#
_symmetry.space_group_name_H-M   'P 1'
#
loop_
_entity.id
_entity.type
_entity.pdbx_description
1 polymer ?
#
loop_
_entity_poly.entity_id
_entity_poly.type
_entity_poly.pdbx_seq_one_letter_code
_entity_poly.pdbx_strand_id
1 'polypeptide(L)' 'SGQAAFVAKHLTIGLHVITAVYNGDADFTGSTSASSSFQQSPSPRRRPH' A
#
# COMPACT_ATOMS: atom_id res chain seq x y z
N SER A 1 -7.81 -20.88 -1.33
CA SER A 1 -7.67 -19.49 -1.78
C SER A 1 -6.25 -19.03 -1.53
N GLY A 2 -5.60 -18.39 -2.50
CA GLY A 2 -4.26 -17.80 -2.33
C GLY A 2 -4.38 -16.37 -1.80
N GLN A 3 -3.64 -16.03 -0.75
CA GLN A 3 -3.58 -14.68 -0.19
C GLN A 3 -2.13 -14.34 0.14
N ALA A 4 -1.72 -13.13 -0.21
CA ALA A 4 -0.41 -12.58 0.13
C ALA A 4 -0.59 -11.22 0.82
N ALA A 5 0.19 -10.96 1.86
CA ALA A 5 0.12 -9.72 2.61
C ALA A 5 1.53 -9.13 2.75
N PHE A 6 1.63 -7.82 2.52
CA PHE A 6 2.84 -7.04 2.76
C PHE A 6 2.50 -5.84 3.64
N VAL A 7 3.33 -5.58 4.65
CA VAL A 7 3.15 -4.45 5.57
C VAL A 7 4.35 -3.53 5.43
N ALA A 8 4.11 -2.32 4.89
CA ALA A 8 5.10 -1.26 4.89
C ALA A 8 5.18 -0.59 6.28
N LYS A 9 6.39 -0.39 6.79
CA LYS A 9 6.66 0.40 8.01
C LYS A 9 7.47 1.65 7.63
N HIS A 10 7.37 2.72 8.41
CA HIS A 10 8.16 3.95 8.22
C HIS A 10 7.98 4.62 6.86
N LEU A 11 6.75 4.63 6.33
CA LEU A 11 6.45 5.45 5.16
C LEU A 11 6.67 6.93 5.50
N THR A 12 7.34 7.65 4.62
CA THR A 12 7.49 9.10 4.78
C THR A 12 6.11 9.77 4.77
N ILE A 13 5.99 10.92 5.44
CA ILE A 13 4.78 11.75 5.34
C ILE A 13 4.51 12.05 3.85
N GLY A 14 3.25 11.90 3.43
CA GLY A 14 2.85 12.09 2.04
C GLY A 14 1.88 11.04 1.51
N LEU A 15 1.52 11.20 0.23
CA LEU A 15 0.68 10.27 -0.53
C LEU A 15 1.54 9.15 -1.12
N HIS A 16 1.16 7.91 -0.85
CA HIS A 16 1.75 6.71 -1.42
C HIS A 16 0.73 6.01 -2.29
N VAL A 17 1.11 5.66 -3.52
CA VAL A 17 0.29 4.86 -4.43
C VAL A 17 0.86 3.45 -4.45
N ILE A 18 0.00 2.47 -4.16
CA ILE A 18 0.37 1.06 -4.01
C ILE A 18 -0.35 0.25 -5.08
N THR A 19 0.39 -0.61 -5.78
CA THR A 19 -0.11 -1.56 -6.78
C THR A 19 0.43 -2.95 -6.47
N ALA A 20 -0.42 -3.95 -6.47
CA ALA A 20 0.00 -5.34 -6.41
C ALA A 20 0.09 -5.91 -7.82
N VAL A 21 1.20 -6.58 -8.12
CA VAL A 21 1.41 -7.27 -9.41
C VAL A 21 1.63 -8.74 -9.12
N TYR A 22 0.83 -9.58 -9.76
CA TYR A 22 1.04 -11.01 -9.84
C TYR A 22 1.41 -11.33 -11.28
N ASN A 23 2.62 -11.86 -11.50
CA ASN A 23 3.15 -12.09 -12.85
C ASN A 23 2.52 -13.31 -13.55
N GLY A 24 1.69 -14.08 -12.86
CA GLY A 24 1.17 -15.36 -13.34
C GLY A 24 2.12 -16.51 -13.06
N ASP A 25 1.65 -17.71 -13.36
CA ASP A 25 2.41 -18.96 -13.34
C ASP A 25 1.93 -19.88 -14.47
N ALA A 26 2.24 -21.19 -14.39
CA ALA A 26 1.87 -22.17 -15.41
C ALA A 26 0.35 -22.35 -15.54
N ASP A 27 -0.41 -22.08 -14.47
CA ASP A 27 -1.83 -22.36 -14.38
C ASP A 27 -2.68 -21.07 -14.43
N PHE A 28 -2.12 -19.91 -14.05
CA PHE A 28 -2.84 -18.65 -13.96
C PHE A 28 -2.16 -17.51 -14.73
N THR A 29 -2.96 -16.72 -15.46
CA THR A 29 -2.49 -15.51 -16.11
C THR A 29 -2.13 -14.43 -15.09
N GLY A 30 -1.10 -13.65 -15.40
CA GLY A 30 -0.73 -12.49 -14.58
C GLY A 30 -1.84 -11.45 -14.50
N SER A 31 -1.90 -10.74 -13.39
CA SER A 31 -2.83 -9.64 -13.16
C SER A 31 -2.24 -8.56 -12.27
N THR A 32 -2.69 -7.32 -12.48
CA THR A 32 -2.30 -6.16 -11.69
C THR A 32 -3.55 -5.60 -11.01
N SER A 33 -3.46 -5.31 -9.71
CA SER A 33 -4.56 -4.71 -8.97
C SER A 33 -4.78 -3.25 -9.36
N ALA A 34 -5.96 -2.72 -9.05
CA ALA A 34 -6.16 -1.27 -9.04
C ALA A 34 -5.19 -0.60 -8.05
N SER A 35 -4.80 0.63 -8.36
CA SER A 35 -3.94 1.44 -7.50
C SER A 35 -4.68 1.88 -6.25
N SER A 36 -4.07 1.67 -5.08
CA SER A 36 -4.60 2.11 -3.79
C SER A 36 -3.77 3.26 -3.23
N SER A 37 -4.44 4.33 -2.83
CA SER A 37 -3.80 5.53 -2.27
C SER A 37 -3.80 5.47 -0.75
N PHE A 38 -2.62 5.63 -0.14
CA PHE A 38 -2.45 5.71 1.30
C PHE A 38 -1.79 7.04 1.67
N GLN A 39 -2.38 7.79 2.60
CA GLN A 39 -1.82 9.06 3.08
C GLN A 39 -1.26 8.95 4.49
N GLN A 40 0.01 9.32 4.64
CA GLN A 40 0.66 9.53 5.93
C GLN A 40 0.60 11.01 6.28
N SER A 41 -0.08 11.35 7.37
CA SER A 41 -0.14 12.71 7.91
C SER A 41 0.82 12.88 9.09
N PRO A 42 1.41 14.07 9.30
CA PRO A 42 2.14 14.37 10.53
C PRO A 42 1.23 14.28 11.77
N SER A 43 1.81 13.97 12.93
CA SER A 43 1.07 14.05 14.20
C SER A 43 0.56 15.48 14.43
N PRO A 44 -0.75 15.69 14.69
CA PRO A 44 -1.27 17.01 14.98
C PRO A 44 -0.56 17.63 16.19
N ARG A 45 -0.05 18.86 16.05
CA ARG A 45 0.57 19.59 17.18
C ARG A 45 -0.52 19.94 18.20
N ARG A 46 -0.37 19.53 19.47
CA ARG A 46 -1.30 19.94 20.54
C ARG A 46 -1.21 21.45 20.72
N ARG A 47 -2.36 22.15 20.71
CA ARG A 47 -2.44 23.58 21.06
C ARG A 47 -2.22 23.73 22.57
N PRO A 48 -1.21 24.50 23.06
CA PRO A 48 -1.09 24.79 24.47
C PRO A 48 -2.17 25.81 24.90
N HIS A 49 -2.74 25.58 26.10
CA HIS A 49 -3.57 26.51 26.85
C HIS A 49 -2.71 27.31 27.81
#